data_AF-A0A2E4IYD1-F1
#
_entry.id   AF-A0A2E4IYD1-F1
#
_cell.length_a   1.000
_cell.length_b   1.000
_cell.length_c   1.000
_cell.angle_alpha   90.00
_cell.angle_beta   90.00
_cell.angle_gamma   90.00
#
_symmetry.space_group_name_H-M   'P 1'
#
loop_
_entity.id
_entity.type
_entity.pdbx_description
1 polymer ?
#
loop_
_entity_poly.entity_id
_entity_poly.type
_entity_poly.pdbx_seq_one_letter_code
_entity_poly.pdbx_strand_id
1 'polypeptide(L)'
;MKARIETGMIFFRRIDGNVDAQAESGDVVVSRSTESGNLRTVVGNVRIGMVGRHARLETDNGNIELQTAHGVVEANATEGDIDAGFATITGQSRIVTKVGNITATMNPSESFSIEAKACWEKVRNQLAIQTNKDGSGRRHLNGDYNGGGPLIELKASGGSVSINSDPYIDG
;
A
#
# COMPACT_ATOMS: atom_id res chain seq x y z
N MET A 1 -5.79 3.34 20.18
CA MET A 1 -6.93 2.43 20.16
C MET A 1 -6.43 1.01 19.89
N LYS A 2 -6.96 0.01 20.60
CA LYS A 2 -6.61 -1.41 20.40
C LYS A 2 -7.87 -2.26 20.32
N ALA A 3 -7.91 -3.24 19.41
CA ALA A 3 -8.96 -4.25 19.36
C ALA A 3 -8.43 -5.58 18.82
N ARG A 4 -8.95 -6.68 19.35
CA ARG A 4 -8.68 -8.03 18.85
C ARG A 4 -9.96 -8.85 18.85
N ILE A 5 -10.20 -9.60 17.79
CA ILE A 5 -11.32 -10.53 17.67
C ILE A 5 -10.86 -11.85 17.06
N GLU A 6 -11.56 -12.93 17.38
CA GLU A 6 -11.38 -14.20 16.66
C GLU A 6 -12.21 -14.21 15.38
N THR A 7 -13.50 -13.87 15.48
CA THR A 7 -14.40 -13.85 14.32
C THR A 7 -15.26 -12.58 14.32
N GLY A 8 -15.45 -11.98 13.14
CA GLY A 8 -16.38 -10.87 12.94
C GLY A 8 -15.73 -9.64 12.30
N MET A 9 -16.21 -8.45 12.62
CA MET A 9 -15.71 -7.20 12.03
C MET A 9 -15.19 -6.25 13.11
N ILE A 10 -14.01 -5.69 12.88
CA ILE A 10 -13.54 -4.51 13.62
C ILE A 10 -13.82 -3.29 12.75
N PHE A 11 -14.59 -2.33 13.27
CA PHE A 11 -14.85 -1.06 12.61
C PHE A 11 -14.46 0.12 13.50
N PHE A 12 -13.54 0.96 13.02
CA PHE A 12 -13.22 2.25 13.61
C PHE A 12 -13.52 3.37 12.63
N ARG A 13 -14.45 4.26 13.00
CA ARG A 13 -14.80 5.40 12.15
C ARG A 13 -13.68 6.43 12.08
N ARG A 14 -13.29 7.01 13.22
CA ARG A 14 -12.22 8.00 13.30
C ARG A 14 -11.49 7.81 14.60
N ILE A 15 -10.16 7.73 14.52
CA ILE A 15 -9.28 7.67 15.69
C ILE A 15 -8.27 8.80 15.56
N ASP A 16 -8.28 9.70 16.54
CA ASP A 16 -7.28 10.74 16.69
C ASP A 16 -6.09 10.16 17.48
N GLY A 17 -5.25 9.39 16.79
CA GLY A 17 -4.10 8.69 17.36
C GLY A 17 -3.86 7.32 16.73
N ASN A 18 -3.07 6.49 17.40
CA ASN A 18 -2.69 5.18 16.87
C ASN A 18 -3.84 4.16 16.90
N VAL A 19 -3.92 3.32 15.89
CA VAL A 19 -4.82 2.15 15.83
C VAL A 19 -4.01 0.87 15.73
N ASP A 20 -4.35 -0.13 16.54
CA ASP A 20 -3.82 -1.49 16.47
C ASP A 20 -4.99 -2.48 16.53
N ALA A 21 -5.29 -3.13 15.41
CA ALA A 21 -6.48 -3.96 15.25
C ALA A 21 -6.12 -5.30 14.64
N GLN A 22 -6.58 -6.40 15.24
CA GLN A 22 -6.23 -7.75 14.82
C GLN A 22 -7.46 -8.65 14.77
N ALA A 23 -7.63 -9.39 13.68
CA ALA A 23 -8.67 -10.40 13.53
C ALA A 23 -8.07 -11.73 13.09
N GLU A 24 -8.60 -12.85 13.57
CA GLU A 24 -8.25 -14.16 12.99
C GLU A 24 -9.10 -14.43 11.74
N SER A 25 -10.41 -14.23 11.83
CA SER A 25 -11.37 -14.37 10.73
C SER A 25 -12.33 -13.20 10.65
N GLY A 26 -12.10 -12.32 9.68
CA GLY A 26 -13.01 -11.28 9.27
C GLY A 26 -12.31 -9.96 8.96
N ASP A 27 -13.13 -8.93 8.74
CA ASP A 27 -12.68 -7.66 8.17
C ASP A 27 -12.24 -6.67 9.26
N VAL A 28 -11.15 -5.97 8.99
CA VAL A 28 -10.66 -4.85 9.80
C VAL A 28 -10.78 -3.58 8.99
N VAL A 29 -11.67 -2.67 9.40
CA VAL A 29 -11.98 -1.44 8.67
C VAL A 29 -11.75 -0.22 9.55
N VAL A 30 -10.92 0.70 9.08
CA VAL A 30 -10.62 1.97 9.76
C VAL A 30 -10.82 3.12 8.80
N SER A 31 -11.82 3.98 8.98
CA SER A 31 -12.01 5.07 8.01
C SER A 31 -10.91 6.13 8.12
N ARG A 32 -10.44 6.47 9.33
CA ARG A 32 -9.36 7.45 9.54
C ARG A 32 -8.55 7.19 10.81
N SER A 33 -7.22 7.25 10.67
CA SER A 33 -6.24 7.35 11.76
C SER A 33 -5.34 8.56 11.53
N THR A 34 -5.24 9.48 12.51
CA THR A 34 -4.39 10.67 12.36
C THR A 34 -2.89 10.40 12.57
N GLU A 35 -2.54 9.26 13.16
CA GLU A 35 -1.15 8.86 13.43
C GLU A 35 -0.84 7.56 12.69
N SER A 36 -0.60 6.45 13.41
CA SER A 36 -0.30 5.15 12.82
C SER A 36 -1.51 4.22 12.80
N GLY A 37 -1.58 3.33 11.80
CA GLY A 37 -2.54 2.24 11.72
C GLY A 37 -1.83 0.90 11.55
N ASN A 38 -1.90 0.03 12.55
CA ASN A 38 -1.40 -1.34 12.49
C ASN A 38 -2.59 -2.30 12.43
N LEU A 39 -2.91 -2.81 11.24
CA LEU A 39 -4.08 -3.64 11.00
C LEU A 39 -3.65 -5.00 10.47
N ARG A 40 -4.10 -6.07 11.13
CA ARG A 40 -3.77 -7.43 10.74
C ARG A 40 -5.01 -8.32 10.70
N THR A 41 -5.12 -9.15 9.68
CA THR A 41 -6.07 -10.27 9.67
C THR A 41 -5.41 -11.54 9.15
N VAL A 42 -5.93 -12.72 9.49
CA VAL A 42 -5.47 -13.97 8.85
C VAL A 42 -6.38 -14.29 7.66
N VAL A 43 -7.69 -14.28 7.86
CA VAL A 43 -8.68 -14.45 6.78
C VAL A 43 -9.63 -13.27 6.80
N GLY A 44 -9.59 -12.43 5.77
CA GLY A 44 -10.45 -11.26 5.64
C GLY A 44 -9.72 -10.08 5.02
N ASN A 45 -10.44 -8.97 4.87
CA ASN A 45 -9.91 -7.77 4.24
C ASN A 45 -9.44 -6.76 5.28
N VAL A 46 -8.38 -6.04 4.94
CA VAL A 46 -7.89 -4.90 5.71
C VAL A 46 -8.18 -3.64 4.89
N ARG A 47 -9.03 -2.75 5.42
CA ARG A 47 -9.34 -1.48 4.77
C ARG A 47 -9.01 -0.32 5.69
N ILE A 48 -8.23 0.63 5.18
CA ILE A 48 -8.01 1.91 5.84
C ILE A 48 -8.23 3.06 4.86
N GLY A 49 -9.12 3.99 5.20
CA GLY A 49 -9.38 5.15 4.36
C GLY A 49 -8.19 6.10 4.36
N MET A 50 -7.89 6.70 5.51
CA MET A 50 -6.78 7.65 5.64
C MET A 50 -5.87 7.32 6.82
N VAL A 51 -4.55 7.37 6.59
CA VAL A 51 -3.51 7.29 7.63
C VAL A 51 -2.62 8.53 7.60
N GLY A 52 -2.38 9.12 8.77
CA GLY A 52 -1.63 10.37 8.87
C GLY A 52 -0.10 10.22 8.86
N ARG A 53 0.45 9.09 9.33
CA ARG A 53 1.92 8.91 9.41
C ARG A 53 2.43 7.57 8.95
N HIS A 54 1.88 6.47 9.47
CA HIS A 54 2.42 5.14 9.19
C HIS A 54 1.31 4.09 9.13
N ALA A 55 1.18 3.41 8.00
CA ALA A 55 0.31 2.24 7.87
C ALA A 55 1.14 0.98 7.82
N ARG A 56 0.82 0.03 8.72
CA ARG A 56 1.28 -1.35 8.65
C ARG A 56 0.06 -2.26 8.50
N LEU A 57 -0.07 -2.88 7.34
CA LEU A 57 -1.25 -3.64 6.93
C LEU A 57 -0.84 -5.05 6.54
N GLU A 58 -1.43 -6.05 7.16
CA GLU A 58 -1.07 -7.45 6.94
C GLU A 58 -2.31 -8.34 6.79
N THR A 59 -2.33 -9.18 5.76
CA THR A 59 -3.33 -10.25 5.61
C THR A 59 -2.71 -11.51 5.03
N ASP A 60 -3.15 -12.68 5.49
CA ASP A 60 -2.76 -13.92 4.83
C ASP A 60 -3.69 -14.19 3.64
N ASN A 61 -5.00 -14.20 3.86
CA ASN A 61 -6.00 -14.42 2.81
C ASN A 61 -7.04 -13.29 2.78
N GLY A 62 -6.93 -12.40 1.79
CA GLY A 62 -7.85 -11.30 1.54
C GLY A 62 -7.14 -10.07 1.01
N ASN A 63 -7.89 -9.00 0.76
CA ASN A 63 -7.35 -7.81 0.12
C ASN A 63 -6.94 -6.73 1.13
N ILE A 64 -5.95 -5.92 0.76
CA ILE A 64 -5.56 -4.72 1.49
C ILE A 64 -5.92 -3.50 0.66
N GLU A 65 -6.73 -2.60 1.24
CA GLU A 65 -7.11 -1.33 0.62
C GLU A 65 -6.70 -0.17 1.54
N LEU A 66 -5.78 0.66 1.05
CA LEU A 66 -5.37 1.91 1.68
C LEU A 66 -5.65 3.05 0.70
N GLN A 67 -6.67 3.87 1.00
CA GLN A 67 -7.10 4.90 0.04
C GLN A 67 -6.14 6.10 0.00
N THR A 68 -5.74 6.62 1.17
CA THR A 68 -4.89 7.81 1.26
C THR A 68 -3.87 7.69 2.39
N ALA A 69 -2.58 7.65 2.02
CA ALA A 69 -1.46 7.67 2.96
C ALA A 69 -0.71 8.99 2.93
N HIS A 70 -0.54 9.62 4.09
CA HIS A 70 0.31 10.81 4.27
C HIS A 70 1.68 10.48 4.88
N GLY A 71 2.17 9.26 4.67
CA GLY A 71 3.48 8.86 5.17
C GLY A 71 3.90 7.47 4.71
N VAL A 72 4.51 6.70 5.62
CA VAL A 72 5.12 5.41 5.30
C VAL A 72 4.07 4.30 5.23
N VAL A 73 4.16 3.43 4.23
CA VAL A 73 3.27 2.27 4.06
C VAL A 73 4.08 0.98 4.03
N GLU A 74 3.72 0.06 4.91
CA GLU A 74 4.15 -1.33 4.93
C GLU A 74 2.92 -2.23 4.74
N ALA A 75 2.75 -2.80 3.54
CA ALA A 75 1.60 -3.65 3.23
C ALA A 75 2.06 -5.03 2.76
N ASN A 76 1.56 -6.09 3.41
CA ASN A 76 1.92 -7.47 3.09
C ASN A 76 0.68 -8.35 2.96
N ALA A 77 0.50 -8.97 1.79
CA ALA A 77 -0.52 -9.98 1.54
C ALA A 77 0.12 -11.32 1.13
N THR A 78 -0.41 -12.44 1.58
CA THR A 78 -0.03 -13.76 1.03
C THR A 78 -0.90 -14.05 -0.20
N GLU A 79 -2.21 -14.03 -0.06
CA GLU A 79 -3.20 -14.24 -1.12
C GLU A 79 -4.20 -13.09 -1.13
N GLY A 80 -4.06 -12.20 -2.11
CA GLY A 80 -4.95 -11.07 -2.30
C GLY A 80 -4.28 -9.89 -3.01
N ASP A 81 -5.14 -8.98 -3.46
CA ASP A 81 -4.72 -7.75 -4.10
C ASP A 81 -4.41 -6.67 -3.05
N ILE A 82 -3.46 -5.79 -3.38
CA ILE A 82 -3.12 -4.63 -2.56
C ILE A 82 -3.32 -3.37 -3.38
N ASP A 83 -4.25 -2.51 -2.94
CA ASP A 83 -4.45 -1.17 -3.46
C ASP A 83 -3.93 -0.16 -2.42
N ALA A 84 -2.93 0.64 -2.78
CA ALA A 84 -2.32 1.62 -1.89
C ALA A 84 -2.21 2.99 -2.56
N GLY A 85 -2.85 3.98 -1.95
CA GLY A 85 -2.81 5.38 -2.36
C GLY A 85 -1.82 6.20 -1.52
N PHE A 86 -0.93 6.92 -2.20
CA PHE A 86 0.10 7.76 -1.61
C PHE A 86 -0.17 9.24 -1.92
N ALA A 87 -0.65 9.96 -0.91
CA ALA A 87 -0.81 11.40 -0.97
C ALA A 87 0.48 12.14 -0.63
N THR A 88 1.19 11.68 0.41
CA THR A 88 2.47 12.23 0.85
C THR A 88 3.41 11.09 1.18
N ILE A 89 4.66 11.18 0.72
CA ILE A 89 5.65 10.11 0.89
C ILE A 89 6.76 10.62 1.78
N THR A 90 6.74 10.22 3.05
CA THR A 90 7.69 10.73 4.06
C THR A 90 8.88 9.81 4.31
N GLY A 91 8.88 8.60 3.74
CA GLY A 91 9.91 7.58 4.00
C GLY A 91 9.75 6.35 3.13
N GLN A 92 10.68 5.40 3.29
CA GLN A 92 10.69 4.17 2.51
C GLN A 92 9.43 3.36 2.78
N SER A 93 8.72 2.97 1.72
CA SER A 93 7.49 2.19 1.77
C SER A 93 7.67 0.86 1.05
N ARG A 94 6.99 -0.18 1.53
CA ARG A 94 7.15 -1.54 1.02
C ARG A 94 5.82 -2.26 0.93
N ILE A 95 5.48 -2.69 -0.28
CA ILE A 95 4.22 -3.34 -0.61
C ILE A 95 4.53 -4.66 -1.29
N VAL A 96 4.09 -5.77 -0.69
CA VAL A 96 4.43 -7.11 -1.14
C VAL A 96 3.20 -8.00 -1.16
N THR A 97 2.96 -8.65 -2.29
CA THR A 97 1.99 -9.75 -2.39
C THR A 97 2.64 -10.99 -3.00
N LYS A 98 2.31 -12.19 -2.46
CA LYS A 98 2.76 -13.44 -3.08
C LYS A 98 1.83 -13.83 -4.24
N VAL A 99 0.52 -13.81 -4.04
CA VAL A 99 -0.47 -14.14 -5.07
C VAL A 99 -1.50 -13.03 -5.10
N GLY A 100 -1.52 -12.27 -6.19
CA GLY A 100 -2.37 -11.10 -6.35
C GLY A 100 -1.63 -9.97 -7.06
N ASN A 101 -2.36 -8.88 -7.30
CA ASN A 101 -1.88 -7.68 -7.97
C ASN A 101 -1.58 -6.59 -6.95
N ILE A 102 -0.70 -5.68 -7.34
CA ILE A 102 -0.44 -4.45 -6.59
C ILE A 102 -0.86 -3.28 -7.46
N THR A 103 -1.74 -2.43 -6.95
CA THR A 103 -2.02 -1.11 -7.52
C THR A 103 -1.48 -0.05 -6.58
N ALA A 104 -0.50 0.73 -7.04
CA ALA A 104 -0.01 1.91 -6.35
C ALA A 104 -0.54 3.15 -7.06
N THR A 105 -1.26 4.01 -6.35
CA THR A 105 -1.74 5.29 -6.88
C THR A 105 -0.97 6.41 -6.20
N MET A 106 -0.32 7.24 -7.00
CA MET A 106 0.64 8.25 -6.53
C MET A 106 0.11 9.66 -6.79
N ASN A 107 0.29 10.57 -5.82
CA ASN A 107 0.14 12.00 -6.07
C ASN A 107 1.28 12.46 -7.02
N PRO A 108 0.98 13.00 -8.22
CA PRO A 108 1.98 13.45 -9.17
C PRO A 108 2.80 14.67 -8.71
N SER A 109 2.39 15.32 -7.61
CA SER A 109 3.13 16.44 -7.00
C SER A 109 4.28 15.97 -6.10
N GLU A 110 4.27 14.70 -5.69
CA GLU A 110 5.28 14.15 -4.78
C GLU A 110 6.53 13.71 -5.54
N SER A 111 7.64 13.58 -4.82
CA SER A 111 8.93 13.11 -5.36
C SER A 111 9.33 11.81 -4.67
N PHE A 112 9.65 10.79 -5.45
CA PHE A 112 9.95 9.46 -4.93
C PHE A 112 10.79 8.64 -5.90
N SER A 113 11.44 7.63 -5.36
CA SER A 113 12.12 6.58 -6.13
C SER A 113 11.26 5.33 -6.07
N ILE A 114 11.19 4.57 -7.15
CA ILE A 114 10.35 3.36 -7.20
C ILE A 114 11.15 2.15 -7.67
N GLU A 115 10.92 1.04 -6.98
CA GLU A 115 11.40 -0.28 -7.37
C GLU A 115 10.22 -1.25 -7.42
N ALA A 116 9.69 -1.48 -8.62
CA ALA A 116 8.62 -2.44 -8.84
C ALA A 116 9.16 -3.73 -9.46
N LYS A 117 8.70 -4.88 -8.97
CA LYS A 117 9.05 -6.22 -9.47
C LYS A 117 7.81 -7.10 -9.54
N ALA A 118 7.55 -7.64 -10.73
CA ALA A 118 6.54 -8.67 -10.99
C ALA A 118 7.25 -9.94 -11.49
N CYS A 119 7.03 -11.11 -10.87
CA CYS A 119 7.71 -12.32 -11.33
C CYS A 119 7.06 -12.93 -12.57
N TRP A 120 5.72 -12.98 -12.62
CA TRP A 120 4.98 -13.72 -13.64
C TRP A 120 4.35 -12.79 -14.68
N GLU A 121 3.69 -11.72 -14.24
CA GLU A 121 3.03 -10.75 -15.13
C GLU A 121 3.87 -9.51 -15.39
N LYS A 122 3.24 -8.43 -15.88
CA LYS A 122 3.91 -7.20 -16.29
C LYS A 122 3.87 -6.14 -15.20
N VAL A 123 4.85 -5.25 -15.22
CA VAL A 123 4.77 -3.97 -14.51
C VAL A 123 4.18 -2.94 -15.50
N ARG A 124 3.04 -2.35 -15.15
CA ARG A 124 2.43 -1.23 -15.87
C ARG A 124 2.74 0.05 -15.11
N ASN A 125 3.19 1.06 -15.83
CA ASN A 125 3.49 2.35 -15.28
C ASN A 125 2.84 3.42 -16.15
N GLN A 126 2.10 4.33 -15.52
CA GLN A 126 1.44 5.47 -16.17
C GLN A 126 2.16 6.80 -15.89
N LEU A 127 3.24 6.81 -15.10
CA LEU A 127 4.03 8.00 -14.79
C LEU A 127 5.29 8.10 -15.66
N ALA A 128 5.75 9.33 -15.91
CA ALA A 128 7.01 9.60 -16.61
C ALA A 128 8.22 9.41 -15.67
N ILE A 129 8.45 8.18 -15.22
CA ILE A 129 9.57 7.83 -14.33
C ILE A 129 10.89 7.85 -15.11
N GLN A 130 11.88 8.56 -14.57
CA GLN A 130 13.24 8.60 -15.10
C GLN A 130 13.97 7.32 -14.70
N THR A 131 14.06 6.36 -15.62
CA THR A 131 14.67 5.06 -15.34
C THR A 131 16.18 5.16 -15.18
N ASN A 132 16.72 4.48 -14.17
CA ASN A 132 18.17 4.37 -13.95
C ASN A 132 18.82 3.39 -14.95
N LYS A 133 20.16 3.28 -14.95
CA LYS A 133 20.93 2.50 -15.95
C LYS A 133 20.52 1.02 -16.09
N ASP A 134 19.96 0.41 -15.04
CA ASP A 134 19.35 -0.93 -15.05
C ASP A 134 17.82 -0.87 -15.36
N GLY A 135 17.46 0.00 -16.31
CA GLY A 135 16.13 0.57 -16.50
C GLY A 135 14.99 -0.41 -16.80
N SER A 136 13.77 0.15 -16.80
CA SER A 136 12.49 -0.57 -16.90
C SER A 136 12.50 -1.74 -17.87
N GLY A 137 12.16 -2.93 -17.37
CA GLY A 137 11.86 -4.10 -18.18
C GLY A 137 10.37 -4.44 -18.14
N ARG A 138 9.97 -5.48 -18.88
CA ARG A 138 8.58 -5.96 -18.90
C ARG A 138 8.03 -6.32 -17.50
N ARG A 139 8.92 -6.68 -16.57
CA ARG A 139 8.65 -7.30 -15.27
C ARG A 139 9.27 -6.55 -14.09
N HIS A 140 10.01 -5.49 -14.35
CA HIS A 140 10.62 -4.69 -13.29
C HIS A 140 10.70 -3.24 -13.73
N LEU A 141 10.63 -2.32 -12.78
CA LEU A 141 10.80 -0.90 -13.01
C LEU A 141 11.65 -0.36 -11.88
N ASN A 142 12.74 0.30 -12.23
CA ASN A 142 13.53 1.09 -11.30
C ASN A 142 13.72 2.48 -11.91
N GLY A 143 13.39 3.50 -11.13
CA GLY A 143 13.66 4.87 -11.51
C GLY A 143 13.17 5.88 -10.50
N ASP A 144 13.43 7.13 -10.85
CA ASP A 144 13.15 8.29 -10.01
C ASP A 144 12.02 9.12 -10.63
N TYR A 145 11.14 9.64 -9.78
CA TYR A 145 10.06 10.54 -10.15
C TYR A 145 10.25 11.89 -9.45
N ASN A 146 10.08 12.99 -10.17
CA ASN A 146 10.28 14.37 -9.69
C ASN A 146 11.64 14.64 -8.98
N GLY A 147 12.73 14.04 -9.47
CA GLY A 147 14.06 14.21 -8.89
C GLY A 147 14.43 13.19 -7.82
N GLY A 148 13.58 12.17 -7.62
CA GLY A 148 13.81 11.07 -6.68
C GLY A 148 13.30 11.39 -5.28
N GLY A 149 13.60 10.50 -4.32
CA GLY A 149 13.17 10.71 -2.95
C GLY A 149 13.14 9.41 -2.16
N PRO A 150 12.20 9.27 -1.21
CA PRO A 150 12.02 8.02 -0.50
C PRO A 150 11.67 6.88 -1.46
N LEU A 151 12.21 5.69 -1.17
CA LEU A 151 12.03 4.51 -2.00
C LEU A 151 10.67 3.84 -1.75
N ILE A 152 9.96 3.50 -2.83
CA ILE A 152 8.75 2.69 -2.79
C ILE A 152 9.04 1.36 -3.47
N GLU A 153 9.06 0.30 -2.68
CA GLU A 153 9.24 -1.06 -3.15
C GLU A 153 7.88 -1.73 -3.38
N LEU A 154 7.62 -2.15 -4.62
CA LEU A 154 6.43 -2.91 -4.98
C LEU A 154 6.84 -4.30 -5.48
N LYS A 155 6.39 -5.36 -4.83
CA LYS A 155 6.75 -6.73 -5.21
C LYS A 155 5.55 -7.65 -5.30
N ALA A 156 5.15 -8.00 -6.51
CA ALA A 156 4.13 -9.00 -6.78
C ALA A 156 4.79 -10.28 -7.34
N SER A 157 4.59 -11.41 -6.68
CA SER A 157 5.15 -12.67 -7.18
C SER A 157 4.21 -13.32 -8.22
N GLY A 158 2.93 -13.49 -7.91
CA GLY A 158 1.95 -14.18 -8.74
C GLY A 158 1.19 -13.29 -9.73
N GLY A 159 1.14 -11.98 -9.52
CA GLY A 159 0.36 -11.05 -10.35
C GLY A 159 1.17 -9.89 -10.94
N SER A 160 0.44 -8.86 -11.35
CA SER A 160 0.97 -7.64 -11.95
C SER A 160 1.18 -6.53 -10.92
N VAL A 161 2.03 -5.57 -11.29
CA VAL A 161 2.16 -4.31 -10.56
C VAL A 161 1.69 -3.20 -11.48
N SER A 162 0.75 -2.38 -11.04
CA SER A 162 0.25 -1.21 -11.76
C SER A 162 0.53 0.04 -10.94
N ILE A 163 1.18 1.02 -11.57
CA ILE A 163 1.51 2.30 -10.95
C ILE A 163 0.76 3.37 -11.72
N ASN A 164 -0.14 4.05 -11.01
CA ASN A 164 -1.04 5.06 -11.56
C ASN A 164 -0.78 6.41 -10.87
N SER A 165 -1.17 7.50 -11.54
CA SER A 165 -1.16 8.84 -10.96
C SER A 165 -2.58 9.32 -10.71
N ASP A 166 -2.81 9.91 -9.54
CA ASP A 166 -4.06 10.62 -9.23
C ASP A 166 -3.76 11.94 -8.51
N PRO A 167 -4.01 13.10 -9.15
CA PRO A 167 -3.82 14.41 -8.51
C PRO A 167 -4.86 14.74 -7.43
N TYR A 168 -5.96 13.99 -7.34
CA TYR A 168 -7.06 14.22 -6.39
C TYR A 168 -7.12 13.18 -5.27
N ILE A 169 -6.03 12.46 -5.04
CA ILE A 169 -5.98 11.38 -4.04
C ILE A 169 -6.20 11.85 -2.59
N ASP A 170 -6.06 13.15 -2.34
CA ASP A 170 -6.32 13.80 -1.04
C ASP A 170 -7.77 14.21 -0.80
N GLY A 171 -8.64 14.14 -1.82
CA GLY A 171 -10.04 14.57 -1.75
C GLY A 171 -10.24 16.06 -2.05
#